data_AF-A0A4T2GM54-F1
#
_entry.id   AF-A0A4T2GM54-F1
#
_cell.length_a   1.000
_cell.length_b   1.000
_cell.length_c   1.000
_cell.angle_alpha   90.00
_cell.angle_beta   90.00
_cell.angle_gamma   90.00
#
_symmetry.space_group_name_H-M   'P 1'
#
loop_
_entity.id
_entity.type
_entity.pdbx_description
1 polymer ?
#
loop_
_entity_poly.entity_id
_entity_poly.type
_entity_poly.pdbx_seq_one_letter_code
_entity_poly.pdbx_strand_id
1 'polypeptide(L)'
;MVEKQEEKVQLLLERQKKLERDIEQLDEVRKKQEQFEEEVTESMGEVMYYLRETLDLASSPTDSKETNELIDDVRISLSKFHGEMDEQRSFLKQEENRLLSDLDETRVACIREEIRLEEDSRKEISHG
;
A
#
# COMPACT_ATOMS: atom_id res chain seq x y z
N MET A 1 -1.89 -41.38 3.60
CA MET A 1 -0.81 -40.43 4.00
C MET A 1 -0.65 -39.41 2.89
N VAL A 2 -0.54 -39.87 1.64
CA VAL A 2 -0.58 -39.10 0.38
C VAL A 2 -1.75 -38.10 0.30
N GLU A 3 -3.00 -38.53 0.53
CA GLU A 3 -4.19 -37.63 0.46
C GLU A 3 -4.08 -36.38 1.38
N LYS A 4 -3.47 -36.52 2.57
CA LYS A 4 -3.27 -35.40 3.50
C LYS A 4 -2.16 -34.44 3.03
N GLN A 5 -1.17 -34.93 2.31
CA GLN A 5 -0.11 -34.11 1.72
C GLN A 5 -0.63 -33.39 0.47
N GLU A 6 -1.46 -34.04 -0.35
CA GLU A 6 -2.12 -33.40 -1.51
C GLU A 6 -3.03 -32.26 -1.06
N GLU A 7 -3.85 -32.48 -0.02
CA GLU A 7 -4.67 -31.42 0.58
C GLU A 7 -3.82 -30.25 1.06
N LYS A 8 -2.66 -30.52 1.68
CA LYS A 8 -1.73 -29.48 2.14
C LYS A 8 -1.16 -28.66 0.98
N VAL A 9 -0.79 -29.29 -0.13
CA VAL A 9 -0.33 -28.58 -1.33
C VAL A 9 -1.43 -27.69 -1.89
N GLN A 10 -2.68 -28.19 -1.98
CA GLN A 10 -3.80 -27.37 -2.44
C GLN A 10 -4.03 -26.13 -1.56
N LEU A 11 -4.00 -26.29 -0.22
CA LEU A 11 -4.13 -25.16 0.71
C LEU A 11 -3.00 -24.13 0.56
N LEU A 12 -1.78 -24.57 0.27
CA LEU A 12 -0.64 -23.68 0.00
C LEU A 12 -0.83 -22.91 -1.32
N LEU A 13 -1.31 -23.56 -2.37
CA LEU A 13 -1.62 -22.92 -3.66
C LEU A 13 -2.77 -21.91 -3.54
N GLU A 14 -3.80 -22.22 -2.75
CA GLU A 14 -4.90 -21.28 -2.46
C GLU A 14 -4.39 -20.05 -1.70
N ARG A 15 -3.54 -20.26 -0.69
CA ARG A 15 -2.90 -19.17 0.05
C ARG A 15 -2.01 -18.33 -0.86
N GLN A 16 -1.23 -18.96 -1.75
CA GLN A 16 -0.39 -18.25 -2.72
C GLN A 16 -1.23 -17.32 -3.60
N LYS A 17 -2.32 -17.83 -4.21
CA LYS A 17 -3.22 -17.02 -5.05
C LYS A 17 -3.89 -15.89 -4.26
N LYS A 18 -4.19 -16.11 -2.98
CA LYS A 18 -4.72 -15.06 -2.11
C LYS A 18 -3.68 -13.95 -1.90
N LEU A 19 -2.45 -14.31 -1.56
CA LEU A 19 -1.36 -13.35 -1.34
C LEU A 19 -1.04 -12.54 -2.60
N GLU A 20 -1.01 -13.19 -3.78
CA GLU A 20 -0.82 -12.51 -5.06
C GLU A 20 -1.90 -11.43 -5.30
N ARG A 21 -3.18 -11.76 -5.03
CA ARG A 21 -4.28 -10.78 -5.11
C ARG A 21 -4.17 -9.68 -4.07
N ASP A 22 -3.82 -10.02 -2.83
CA ASP A 22 -3.67 -9.03 -1.75
C ASP A 22 -2.55 -8.03 -2.09
N ILE A 23 -1.44 -8.48 -2.72
CA ILE A 23 -0.36 -7.61 -3.20
C ILE A 23 -0.82 -6.70 -4.36
N GLU A 24 -1.54 -7.25 -5.34
CA GLU A 24 -2.09 -6.45 -6.46
C GLU A 24 -3.04 -5.36 -5.95
N GLN A 25 -3.92 -5.68 -5.01
CA GLN A 25 -4.84 -4.71 -4.39
C GLN A 25 -4.10 -3.63 -3.62
N LEU A 26 -3.01 -3.99 -2.92
CA LEU A 26 -2.18 -3.02 -2.21
C LEU A 26 -1.51 -2.04 -3.18
N ASP A 27 -1.02 -2.51 -4.32
CA ASP A 27 -0.45 -1.66 -5.39
C ASP A 27 -1.52 -0.69 -5.96
N GLU A 28 -2.76 -1.15 -6.16
CA GLU A 28 -3.86 -0.27 -6.56
C GLU A 28 -4.15 0.82 -5.53
N VAL A 29 -4.16 0.47 -4.23
CA VAL A 29 -4.36 1.44 -3.14
C VAL A 29 -3.23 2.47 -3.13
N ARG A 30 -1.97 2.03 -3.27
CA ARG A 30 -0.80 2.92 -3.35
C ARG A 30 -0.93 3.92 -4.50
N LYS A 31 -1.28 3.46 -5.70
CA LYS A 31 -1.47 4.33 -6.87
C LYS A 31 -2.58 5.36 -6.68
N LYS A 32 -3.71 4.95 -6.10
CA LYS A 32 -4.82 5.87 -5.78
C LYS A 32 -4.41 6.90 -4.74
N GLN A 33 -3.61 6.49 -3.75
CA GLN A 33 -3.09 7.38 -2.73
C GLN A 33 -2.16 8.44 -3.36
N GLU A 34 -1.24 8.05 -4.24
CA GLU A 34 -0.34 8.96 -4.96
C GLU A 34 -1.12 9.98 -5.80
N GLN A 35 -2.13 9.52 -6.55
CA GLN A 35 -3.01 10.39 -7.34
C GLN A 35 -3.76 11.39 -6.45
N PHE A 36 -4.32 10.92 -5.33
CA PHE A 36 -5.03 11.78 -4.40
C PHE A 36 -4.11 12.83 -3.76
N GLU A 37 -2.87 12.46 -3.42
CA GLU A 37 -1.86 13.39 -2.90
C GLU A 37 -1.54 14.51 -3.90
N GLU A 38 -1.38 14.14 -5.18
CA GLU A 38 -1.12 15.07 -6.28
C GLU A 38 -2.30 16.05 -6.45
N GLU A 39 -3.53 15.54 -6.55
CA GLU A 39 -4.74 16.35 -6.70
C GLU A 39 -4.96 17.34 -5.55
N VAL A 40 -4.73 16.89 -4.30
CA VAL A 40 -4.84 17.75 -3.12
C VAL A 40 -3.74 18.81 -3.11
N THR A 41 -2.51 18.44 -3.47
CA THR A 41 -1.38 19.38 -3.51
C THR A 41 -1.58 20.45 -4.57
N GLU A 42 -2.04 20.08 -5.76
CA GLU A 42 -2.37 21.01 -6.83
C GLU A 42 -3.49 21.97 -6.41
N SER A 43 -4.61 21.42 -5.92
CA SER A 43 -5.76 22.20 -5.46
C SER A 43 -5.39 23.19 -4.35
N MET A 44 -4.59 22.76 -3.37
CA MET A 44 -4.12 23.63 -2.30
C MET A 44 -3.13 24.68 -2.81
N GLY A 45 -2.34 24.36 -3.84
CA GLY A 45 -1.49 25.32 -4.56
C GLY A 45 -2.31 26.45 -5.18
N GLU A 46 -3.41 26.14 -5.85
CA GLU A 46 -4.34 27.13 -6.41
C GLU A 46 -4.98 28.01 -5.32
N VAL A 47 -5.46 27.39 -4.24
CA VAL A 47 -6.02 28.14 -3.09
C VAL A 47 -4.98 29.11 -2.52
N MET A 48 -3.74 28.65 -2.34
CA MET A 48 -2.64 29.48 -1.84
C MET A 48 -2.29 30.62 -2.81
N TYR A 49 -2.41 30.40 -4.12
CA TYR A 49 -2.23 31.44 -5.13
C TYR A 49 -3.29 32.54 -4.98
N TYR A 50 -4.58 32.19 -4.95
CA TYR A 50 -5.66 33.17 -4.83
C TYR A 50 -5.68 33.90 -3.48
N LEU A 51 -5.30 33.22 -2.39
CA LEU A 51 -5.15 33.88 -1.09
C LEU A 51 -4.04 34.95 -1.13
N ARG A 52 -2.94 34.71 -1.84
CA ARG A 52 -1.88 35.72 -2.01
C ARG A 52 -2.33 36.88 -2.89
N GLU A 53 -3.03 36.62 -3.99
CA GLU A 53 -3.61 37.71 -4.79
C GLU A 53 -4.59 38.56 -3.97
N THR A 54 -5.39 37.92 -3.11
CA THR A 54 -6.31 38.61 -2.19
C THR A 54 -5.54 39.47 -1.19
N LEU A 55 -4.41 38.97 -0.68
CA LEU A 55 -3.53 39.71 0.24
C LEU A 55 -2.92 40.95 -0.44
N ASP A 56 -2.48 40.83 -1.70
CA ASP A 56 -1.92 41.95 -2.47
C ASP A 56 -2.96 43.04 -2.76
N LEU A 57 -4.25 42.68 -2.82
CA LEU A 57 -5.37 43.60 -3.02
C LEU A 57 -5.96 44.14 -1.70
N ALA A 58 -5.52 43.64 -0.55
CA ALA A 58 -6.06 44.04 0.75
C ALA A 58 -5.80 45.53 1.02
N SER A 59 -6.90 46.28 1.21
CA SER A 59 -6.84 47.73 1.40
C SER A 59 -6.74 48.17 2.86
N SER A 60 -6.97 47.25 3.80
CA SER A 60 -6.89 47.50 5.24
C SER A 60 -5.92 46.54 5.94
N PRO A 61 -5.28 46.98 7.04
CA PRO A 61 -4.44 46.10 7.86
C PRO A 61 -5.19 44.91 8.46
N THR A 62 -6.49 45.05 8.70
CA THR A 62 -7.33 43.98 9.24
C THR A 62 -7.54 42.88 8.20
N ASP A 63 -7.93 43.23 6.97
CA ASP A 63 -8.13 42.26 5.88
C ASP A 63 -6.82 41.54 5.54
N SER A 64 -5.70 42.27 5.58
CA SER A 64 -4.37 41.71 5.40
C SER A 64 -4.00 40.71 6.50
N LYS A 65 -4.36 41.00 7.76
CA LYS A 65 -4.12 40.09 8.88
C LYS A 65 -4.95 38.81 8.75
N GLU A 66 -6.25 38.93 8.47
CA GLU A 66 -7.15 37.78 8.29
C GLU A 66 -6.69 36.89 7.13
N THR A 67 -6.30 37.49 6.00
CA THR A 67 -5.80 36.75 4.84
C THR A 67 -4.48 36.03 5.15
N ASN A 68 -3.56 36.67 5.88
CA ASN A 68 -2.32 36.02 6.32
C ASN A 68 -2.58 34.84 7.26
N GLU A 69 -3.52 34.98 8.20
CA GLU A 69 -3.92 33.88 9.10
C GLU A 69 -4.46 32.68 8.31
N LEU A 70 -5.32 32.92 7.31
CA LEU A 70 -5.82 31.87 6.42
C LEU A 70 -4.71 31.19 5.61
N ILE A 71 -3.75 31.96 5.10
CA ILE A 71 -2.58 31.42 4.38
C ILE A 71 -1.75 30.49 5.28
N ASP A 72 -1.52 30.90 6.53
CA ASP A 72 -0.76 30.10 7.48
C ASP A 72 -1.54 28.84 7.90
N ASP A 73 -2.85 28.93 8.11
CA ASP A 73 -3.70 27.78 8.41
C ASP A 73 -3.73 26.74 7.28
N VAL A 74 -3.84 27.20 6.03
CA VAL A 74 -3.76 26.32 4.84
C VAL A 74 -2.38 25.66 4.77
N ARG A 75 -1.31 26.42 4.99
CA ARG A 75 0.06 25.87 4.97
C ARG A 75 0.27 24.81 6.05
N ILE A 76 -0.21 25.05 7.27
CA ILE A 76 -0.11 24.09 8.37
C ILE A 76 -0.91 22.83 8.05
N SER A 77 -2.12 22.99 7.51
CA SER A 77 -2.99 21.88 7.15
C SER A 77 -2.39 21.02 6.05
N LEU A 78 -1.83 21.64 5.00
CA LEU A 78 -1.14 20.94 3.92
C LEU A 78 0.10 20.20 4.44
N SER A 79 0.89 20.82 5.33
CA SER A 79 2.06 20.15 5.92
C SER A 79 1.67 18.93 6.77
N LYS A 80 0.55 19.00 7.51
CA LYS A 80 0.04 17.85 8.26
C LYS A 80 -0.43 16.74 7.32
N PHE A 81 -1.17 17.12 6.28
CA PHE A 81 -1.62 16.19 5.25
C PHE A 81 -0.44 15.44 4.61
N HIS A 82 0.62 16.15 4.16
CA HIS A 82 1.81 15.50 3.61
C HIS A 82 2.50 14.57 4.62
N GLY A 83 2.56 14.97 5.90
CA GLY A 83 3.09 14.10 6.96
C GLY A 83 2.30 12.79 7.12
N GLU A 84 0.96 12.88 7.16
CA GLU A 84 0.09 11.70 7.23
C GLU A 84 0.20 10.81 5.99
N MET A 85 0.36 11.40 4.80
CA MET A 85 0.54 10.67 3.54
C MET A 85 1.87 9.92 3.49
N ASP A 86 2.96 10.54 3.98
CA ASP A 86 4.26 9.89 4.10
C ASP A 86 4.24 8.72 5.10
N GLU A 87 3.54 8.87 6.23
CA GLU A 87 3.33 7.78 7.18
C GLU A 87 2.56 6.61 6.57
N GLN A 88 1.46 6.90 5.86
CA GLN A 88 0.68 5.89 5.15
C GLN A 88 1.50 5.20 4.05
N ARG A 89 2.30 5.96 3.28
CA ARG A 89 3.19 5.40 2.24
C ARG A 89 4.23 4.46 2.84
N SER A 90 4.81 4.84 3.98
CA SER A 90 5.74 3.99 4.74
C SER A 90 5.06 2.71 5.21
N PHE A 91 3.85 2.82 5.76
CA PHE A 91 3.04 1.68 6.20
C PHE A 91 2.72 0.72 5.05
N LEU A 92 2.20 1.23 3.92
CA LEU A 92 1.90 0.41 2.74
C LEU A 92 3.14 -0.29 2.20
N LYS A 93 4.29 0.38 2.17
CA LYS A 93 5.55 -0.24 1.75
C LYS A 93 6.00 -1.35 2.70
N GLN A 94 5.82 -1.18 4.01
CA GLN A 94 6.13 -2.25 4.97
C GLN A 94 5.20 -3.44 4.77
N GLU A 95 3.91 -3.19 4.54
CA GLU A 95 2.93 -4.24 4.32
C GLU A 95 3.14 -4.97 2.99
N GLU A 96 3.53 -4.27 1.93
CA GLU A 96 3.96 -4.85 0.65
C GLU A 96 5.11 -5.85 0.85
N ASN A 97 6.16 -5.43 1.57
CA ASN A 97 7.29 -6.28 1.87
C ASN A 97 6.90 -7.49 2.72
N ARG A 98 5.99 -7.31 3.69
CA ARG A 98 5.46 -8.40 4.51
C ARG A 98 4.73 -9.44 3.67
N LEU A 99 3.82 -8.99 2.78
CA LEU A 99 3.06 -9.88 1.90
C LEU A 99 3.95 -10.60 0.89
N LEU A 100 4.95 -9.92 0.33
CA LEU A 100 5.94 -10.53 -0.57
C LEU A 100 6.76 -11.61 0.15
N SER A 101 7.19 -11.34 1.39
CA SER A 101 7.88 -12.34 2.21
C SER A 101 6.99 -13.54 2.50
N ASP A 102 5.74 -13.32 2.92
CA ASP A 102 4.76 -14.38 3.16
C ASP A 102 4.50 -15.23 1.89
N LEU A 103 4.48 -14.58 0.73
CA LEU A 103 4.29 -15.24 -0.57
C LEU A 103 5.48 -16.15 -0.89
N ASP A 104 6.70 -15.67 -0.72
CA ASP A 104 7.91 -16.45 -0.97
C ASP A 104 8.01 -17.64 -0.01
N GLU A 105 7.72 -17.44 1.28
CA GLU A 105 7.66 -18.52 2.26
C GLU A 105 6.62 -19.59 1.89
N THR A 106 5.44 -19.14 1.44
CA THR A 106 4.35 -20.04 1.01
C THR A 106 4.76 -20.84 -0.23
N ARG A 107 5.42 -20.21 -1.22
CA ARG A 107 5.93 -20.89 -2.42
C ARG A 107 6.98 -21.94 -2.08
N VAL A 108 7.93 -21.61 -1.21
CA VAL A 108 8.95 -22.56 -0.73
C VAL A 108 8.31 -23.74 0.00
N ALA A 109 7.30 -23.47 0.84
CA ALA A 109 6.56 -24.53 1.50
C ALA A 109 5.83 -25.45 0.51
N CYS A 110 5.23 -24.89 -0.55
CA CYS A 110 4.55 -25.65 -1.59
C CYS A 110 5.51 -26.61 -2.29
N ILE A 111 6.65 -26.10 -2.78
CA ILE A 111 7.68 -26.89 -3.46
C ILE A 111 8.18 -28.03 -2.57
N ARG A 112 8.42 -27.75 -1.28
CA ARG A 112 8.88 -28.78 -0.33
C ARG A 112 7.87 -29.91 -0.15
N GLU A 113 6.58 -29.60 -0.14
CA GLU A 113 5.52 -30.61 -0.02
C GLU A 113 5.32 -31.38 -1.33
N GLU A 114 5.43 -30.74 -2.49
CA GLU A 114 5.42 -31.40 -3.80
C GLU A 114 6.57 -32.41 -3.94
N ILE A 115 7.79 -32.04 -3.53
CA ILE A 115 8.93 -32.97 -3.52
C ILE A 115 8.65 -34.19 -2.65
N ARG A 116 8.06 -33.99 -1.45
CA ARG A 116 7.70 -35.11 -0.56
C ARG A 116 6.67 -36.04 -1.19
N LEU A 117 5.65 -35.48 -1.84
CA LEU A 117 4.63 -36.28 -2.55
C LEU A 117 5.24 -37.15 -3.64
N GLU A 118 6.18 -36.60 -4.43
CA GLU A 118 6.89 -37.38 -5.44
C GLU A 118 7.75 -38.49 -4.82
N GLU A 119 8.47 -38.20 -3.73
CA GLU A 119 9.31 -39.19 -3.04
C GLU A 119 8.48 -40.33 -2.45
N ASP A 120 7.34 -40.02 -1.82
CA ASP A 120 6.46 -41.01 -1.22
C ASP A 120 5.78 -41.85 -2.31
N SER A 121 5.35 -41.24 -3.42
CA SER A 121 4.81 -41.96 -4.59
C SER A 121 5.81 -42.96 -5.19
N ARG A 122 7.09 -42.57 -5.28
CA ARG A 122 8.16 -43.47 -5.78
C ARG A 122 8.40 -44.66 -4.86
N LYS A 123 8.31 -44.47 -3.53
CA LYS A 123 8.47 -45.57 -2.56
C LYS A 123 7.34 -46.59 -2.68
N GLU A 124 6.10 -46.12 -2.84
CA GLU A 124 4.94 -47.00 -3.00
C GLU A 124 5.06 -47.90 -4.24
N ILE A 125 5.56 -47.38 -5.37
CA ILE A 125 5.82 -48.15 -6.59
C ILE A 125 6.93 -49.19 -6.40
N SER A 126 7.94 -48.90 -5.57
CA SER A 126 9.08 -49.81 -5.35
C SER A 126 8.81 -50.99 -4.41
N HIS A 127 7.63 -51.02 -3.76
CA HIS A 127 7.24 -52.04 -2.77
C HIS A 127 5.96 -52.80 -3.15
N GLY A 128 5.35 -52.50 -4.31
CA GLY A 128 4.24 -53.25 -4.91
C GLY A 128 4.69 -54.08 -6.10
#